data_AF-H9TU06-F1
#
_entry.id   AF-H9TU06-F1
#
_cell.length_a   1.000
_cell.length_b   1.000
_cell.length_c   1.000
_cell.angle_alpha   90.00
_cell.angle_beta   90.00
_cell.angle_gamma   90.00
#
_symmetry.space_group_name_H-M   'P 1'
#
loop_
_entity.id
_entity.type
_entity.pdbx_description
1 polymer ?
#
loop_
_entity_poly.entity_id
_entity_poly.type
_entity_poly.pdbx_seq_one_letter_code
_entity_poly.pdbx_strand_id
1 'polypeptide(L)'
;RLAVGEVLTSIAATQIGDIKRIKLSANWMAAAGHPGEDAGLYEAVKAVGEELCPALGLTIPVGKDSMSMKTRWQEGNEEREMTSPLSLVISAFARVEDVRHTITPQLSTEDNALLLIDLGKGNNALGATALAQVYRQLGDKPADVRDVAQLKGFYDAIQALVAQRKLLAYHDRSDGGLLVTLAEMAFAGHCGIDADIATLGDD
;
A
#
# COMPACT_ATOMS: atom_id res chain seq x y z
N ARG A 1 -2.88 -6.59 6.06
CA ARG A 1 -3.90 -6.08 5.11
C ARG A 1 -3.36 -4.96 4.23
N LEU A 2 -2.75 -3.90 4.78
CA LEU A 2 -2.18 -2.79 3.98
C LEU A 2 -1.26 -3.25 2.82
N ALA A 3 -0.32 -4.17 3.05
CA ALA A 3 0.57 -4.66 1.98
C ALA A 3 -0.19 -5.25 0.76
N VAL A 4 -1.37 -5.86 0.96
CA VAL A 4 -2.23 -6.34 -0.13
C VAL A 4 -3.00 -5.17 -0.78
N GLY A 5 -3.44 -4.19 0.02
CA GLY A 5 -4.09 -3.00 -0.49
C GLY A 5 -3.17 -2.13 -1.34
N GLU A 6 -1.94 -1.91 -0.87
CA GLU A 6 -0.92 -1.10 -1.54
C GLU A 6 -0.50 -1.72 -2.87
N VAL A 7 -0.21 -3.03 -2.92
CA VAL A 7 0.14 -3.66 -4.20
C VAL A 7 -1.00 -3.54 -5.23
N LEU A 8 -2.25 -3.52 -4.75
CA LEU A 8 -3.42 -3.34 -5.60
C LEU A 8 -3.54 -1.89 -6.08
N THR A 9 -3.26 -0.89 -5.23
CA THR A 9 -3.24 0.52 -5.65
C THR A 9 -2.08 0.78 -6.60
N SER A 10 -0.88 0.28 -6.35
CA SER A 10 0.27 0.53 -7.24
C SER A 10 0.07 -0.09 -8.63
N ILE A 11 -0.57 -1.27 -8.74
CA ILE A 11 -0.80 -1.93 -10.04
C ILE A 11 -2.07 -1.43 -10.76
N ALA A 12 -2.96 -0.71 -10.07
CA ALA A 12 -4.33 -0.42 -10.53
C ALA A 12 -4.38 0.29 -11.89
N ALA A 13 -3.44 1.17 -12.20
CA ALA A 13 -3.45 1.96 -13.43
C ALA A 13 -2.79 1.27 -14.65
N THR A 14 -2.66 -0.06 -14.60
CA THR A 14 -2.31 -0.93 -15.72
C THR A 14 -3.57 -1.63 -16.25
N GLN A 15 -3.74 -1.78 -17.57
CA GLN A 15 -4.93 -2.41 -18.13
C GLN A 15 -4.89 -3.94 -17.97
N ILE A 16 -5.53 -4.45 -16.92
CA ILE A 16 -5.55 -5.88 -16.54
C ILE A 16 -6.92 -6.52 -16.79
N GLY A 17 -7.99 -5.79 -16.45
CA GLY A 17 -9.37 -6.27 -16.41
C GLY A 17 -9.70 -6.91 -15.05
N ASP A 18 -10.25 -8.13 -15.07
CA ASP A 18 -10.70 -8.85 -13.87
C ASP A 18 -9.60 -8.95 -12.80
N ILE A 19 -9.92 -8.53 -11.57
CA ILE A 19 -9.03 -8.56 -10.39
C ILE A 19 -8.48 -9.97 -10.14
N LYS A 20 -9.23 -11.02 -10.51
CA LYS A 20 -8.80 -12.42 -10.35
C LYS A 20 -7.60 -12.79 -11.21
N ARG A 21 -7.24 -11.98 -12.22
CA ARG A 21 -6.00 -12.13 -13.00
C ARG A 21 -4.76 -11.77 -12.19
N ILE A 22 -4.90 -11.02 -11.10
CA ILE A 22 -3.81 -10.69 -10.20
C ILE A 22 -3.52 -11.89 -9.29
N LYS A 23 -2.25 -12.28 -9.23
CA LYS A 23 -1.71 -13.35 -8.39
C LYS A 23 -0.64 -12.78 -7.49
N LEU A 24 -0.62 -13.20 -6.24
CA LEU A 24 0.24 -12.66 -5.22
C LEU A 24 1.34 -13.66 -4.82
N SER A 25 2.55 -13.17 -4.58
CA SER A 25 3.53 -13.84 -3.75
C SER A 25 3.50 -13.24 -2.36
N ALA A 26 3.42 -14.06 -1.31
CA ALA A 26 3.50 -13.61 0.08
C ALA A 26 4.80 -14.07 0.72
N ASN A 27 5.67 -13.11 1.09
CA ASN A 27 6.94 -13.37 1.75
C ASN A 27 6.86 -12.87 3.19
N TRP A 28 6.99 -13.81 4.13
CA TRP A 28 6.81 -13.57 5.56
C TRP A 28 8.15 -13.50 6.27
N MET A 29 8.44 -12.35 6.88
CA MET A 29 9.64 -12.13 7.68
C MET A 29 9.22 -11.84 9.12
N ALA A 30 9.70 -12.64 10.07
CA ALA A 30 9.34 -12.51 11.48
C ALA A 30 10.51 -12.91 12.39
N ALA A 31 10.49 -12.44 13.63
CA ALA A 31 11.39 -12.91 14.68
C ALA A 31 10.68 -13.97 15.55
N ALA A 32 10.56 -15.19 15.04
CA ALA A 32 9.80 -16.24 15.73
C ALA A 32 10.34 -16.49 17.15
N GLY A 33 9.41 -16.67 18.09
CA GLY A 33 9.67 -16.80 19.51
C GLY A 33 10.01 -15.49 20.24
N HIS A 34 10.05 -14.33 19.56
CA HIS A 34 10.03 -13.03 20.24
C HIS A 34 8.62 -12.76 20.80
N PRO A 35 8.47 -12.22 22.03
CA PRO A 35 7.15 -12.01 22.62
C PRO A 35 6.18 -11.26 21.69
N GLY A 36 5.02 -11.86 21.43
CA GLY A 36 3.97 -11.29 20.59
C GLY A 36 4.05 -11.62 19.09
N GLU A 37 5.24 -11.90 18.56
CA GLU A 37 5.43 -12.07 17.09
C GLU A 37 4.74 -13.31 16.53
N ASP A 38 4.73 -14.44 17.25
CA ASP A 38 4.11 -15.68 16.77
C ASP A 38 2.59 -15.55 16.62
N ALA A 39 1.93 -14.95 17.61
CA ALA A 39 0.49 -14.68 17.56
C ALA A 39 0.16 -13.62 16.49
N GLY A 40 0.99 -12.57 16.39
CA GLY A 40 0.86 -11.54 15.36
C GLY A 40 1.00 -12.12 13.94
N LEU A 41 1.95 -13.02 13.73
CA LEU A 41 2.13 -13.72 12.46
C LEU A 41 0.89 -14.53 12.09
N TYR A 42 0.33 -15.30 13.03
CA TYR A 42 -0.89 -16.07 12.78
C TYR A 42 -2.07 -15.18 12.39
N GLU A 43 -2.31 -14.11 13.16
CA GLU A 43 -3.38 -13.15 12.87
C GLU A 43 -3.18 -12.46 11.51
N ALA A 44 -1.95 -12.11 11.15
CA ALA A 44 -1.65 -11.51 9.86
C ALA A 44 -1.88 -12.48 8.68
N VAL A 45 -1.46 -13.75 8.81
CA VAL A 45 -1.71 -14.81 7.82
C VAL A 45 -3.20 -15.04 7.65
N LYS A 46 -3.95 -15.15 8.74
CA LYS A 46 -5.42 -15.31 8.72
C LYS A 46 -6.10 -14.11 8.05
N ALA A 47 -5.74 -12.89 8.44
CA ALA A 47 -6.34 -11.66 7.92
C ALA A 47 -6.16 -11.50 6.40
N VAL A 48 -5.10 -12.06 5.81
CA VAL A 48 -4.92 -12.04 4.34
C VAL A 48 -5.43 -13.32 3.67
N GLY A 49 -5.14 -14.50 4.22
CA GLY A 49 -5.38 -15.79 3.58
C GLY A 49 -6.82 -16.29 3.70
N GLU A 50 -7.49 -16.02 4.83
CA GLU A 50 -8.86 -16.48 5.11
C GLU A 50 -9.90 -15.36 4.90
N GLU A 51 -9.48 -14.10 4.96
CA GLU A 51 -10.39 -12.95 4.96
C GLU A 51 -10.23 -12.06 3.71
N LEU A 52 -9.17 -11.24 3.65
CA LEU A 52 -9.05 -10.18 2.64
C LEU A 52 -8.89 -10.71 1.22
N CYS A 53 -7.94 -11.62 0.97
CA CYS A 53 -7.69 -12.12 -0.38
C CYS A 53 -8.87 -12.92 -0.93
N PRO A 54 -9.50 -13.84 -0.17
CA PRO A 54 -10.72 -14.50 -0.62
C PRO A 54 -11.85 -13.52 -0.95
N ALA A 55 -12.07 -12.50 -0.11
CA ALA A 55 -13.12 -11.50 -0.34
C ALA A 55 -12.87 -10.65 -1.60
N LEU A 56 -11.60 -10.37 -1.93
CA LEU A 56 -11.21 -9.66 -3.17
C LEU A 56 -11.13 -10.58 -4.40
N GLY A 57 -11.08 -11.89 -4.21
CA GLY A 57 -10.80 -12.86 -5.29
C GLY A 57 -9.33 -12.94 -5.71
N LEU A 58 -8.41 -12.52 -4.83
CA LEU A 58 -6.97 -12.59 -5.05
C LEU A 58 -6.42 -13.95 -4.60
N THR A 59 -5.58 -14.56 -5.43
CA THR A 59 -4.92 -15.83 -5.10
C THR A 59 -3.49 -15.58 -4.66
N ILE A 60 -3.04 -16.26 -3.60
CA ILE A 60 -1.63 -16.34 -3.20
C ILE A 60 -1.09 -17.73 -3.60
N PRO A 61 -0.70 -17.98 -4.86
CA PRO A 61 -0.24 -19.31 -5.30
C PRO A 61 1.21 -19.63 -4.91
N VAL A 62 1.97 -18.66 -4.43
CA VAL A 62 3.39 -18.82 -4.09
C VAL A 62 3.75 -17.97 -2.88
N GLY A 63 4.76 -18.38 -2.13
CA GLY A 63 5.27 -17.62 -1.00
C GLY A 63 6.54 -18.24 -0.44
N LYS A 64 7.13 -17.55 0.54
CA LYS A 64 8.29 -18.00 1.30
C LYS A 64 8.27 -17.38 2.69
N ASP A 65 9.05 -17.94 3.60
CA ASP A 65 9.21 -17.46 4.96
C ASP A 65 10.69 -17.34 5.38
N SER A 66 10.97 -16.39 6.28
CA SER A 66 12.24 -16.21 7.00
C SER A 66 11.94 -15.82 8.45
N MET A 67 12.13 -16.77 9.37
CA MET A 67 11.56 -16.73 10.73
C MET A 67 12.56 -16.34 11.84
N SER A 68 13.76 -15.86 11.49
CA SER A 68 14.82 -15.51 12.44
C SER A 68 15.27 -14.04 12.31
N MET A 69 14.33 -13.12 12.09
CA MET A 69 14.61 -11.70 11.80
C MET A 69 14.94 -10.88 13.06
N LYS A 70 15.96 -11.33 13.81
CA LYS A 70 16.53 -10.60 14.95
C LYS A 70 18.04 -10.78 14.99
N THR A 71 18.74 -9.79 15.52
CA THR A 71 20.20 -9.82 15.69
C THR A 71 20.56 -9.46 17.13
N ARG A 72 21.49 -10.20 17.72
CA ARG A 72 22.01 -9.96 19.07
C ARG A 72 23.52 -9.73 19.03
N TRP A 73 24.00 -8.80 19.84
CA TRP A 73 25.42 -8.52 20.00
C TRP A 73 25.72 -8.00 21.41
N GLN A 74 27.01 -7.94 21.76
CA GLN A 74 27.48 -7.31 22.98
C GLN A 74 27.91 -5.87 22.67
N GLU A 75 27.42 -4.92 23.46
CA GLU A 75 27.84 -3.51 23.40
C GLU A 75 28.39 -3.10 24.76
N GLY A 76 29.72 -3.13 24.87
CA GLY A 76 30.38 -3.00 26.18
C GLY A 76 30.10 -4.22 27.06
N ASN A 77 29.46 -3.98 28.21
CA ASN A 77 29.06 -5.02 29.16
C ASN A 77 27.54 -5.35 29.07
N GLU A 78 26.85 -4.81 28.07
CA GLU A 78 25.41 -5.00 27.89
C GLU A 78 25.12 -5.87 26.67
N GLU A 79 24.17 -6.80 26.81
CA GLU A 79 23.60 -7.50 25.66
C GLU A 79 22.58 -6.58 24.97
N ARG A 80 22.70 -6.42 23.66
CA ARG A 80 21.72 -5.71 22.83
C ARG A 80 21.05 -6.65 21.84
N GLU A 81 19.79 -6.35 21.56
CA GLU A 81 18.98 -7.03 20.55
C GLU A 81 18.31 -5.98 19.66
N MET A 82 18.35 -6.22 18.35
CA MET A 82 17.52 -5.52 17.37
C MET A 82 16.60 -6.53 16.71
N THR A 83 15.30 -6.29 16.84
CA THR A 83 14.24 -7.19 16.36
C THR A 83 13.47 -6.49 15.26
N SER A 84 13.37 -7.12 14.09
CA SER A 84 12.51 -6.62 13.01
C SER A 84 11.03 -6.77 13.39
N PRO A 85 10.16 -5.86 12.95
CA PRO A 85 8.72 -6.10 13.03
C PRO A 85 8.32 -7.26 12.11
N LEU A 86 7.17 -7.88 12.38
CA LEU A 86 6.49 -8.72 11.40
C LEU A 86 6.37 -7.97 10.07
N SER A 87 7.07 -8.48 9.06
CA SER A 87 7.23 -7.84 7.77
C SER A 87 6.67 -8.76 6.70
N LEU A 88 5.50 -8.38 6.18
CA LEU A 88 4.87 -9.05 5.04
C LEU A 88 5.19 -8.26 3.77
N VAL A 89 5.89 -8.90 2.84
CA VAL A 89 6.10 -8.35 1.49
C VAL A 89 5.18 -9.08 0.52
N ILE A 90 4.30 -8.31 -0.13
CA ILE A 90 3.44 -8.81 -1.20
C ILE A 90 3.99 -8.37 -2.55
N SER A 91 4.12 -9.31 -3.49
CA SER A 91 4.37 -9.01 -4.90
C SER A 91 3.18 -9.42 -5.73
N ALA A 92 2.65 -8.53 -6.57
CA ALA A 92 1.55 -8.82 -7.47
C ALA A 92 2.03 -9.09 -8.90
N PHE A 93 1.41 -10.07 -9.55
CA PHE A 93 1.68 -10.47 -10.92
C PHE A 93 0.35 -10.52 -11.67
N ALA A 94 0.27 -9.95 -12.87
CA ALA A 94 -0.95 -9.96 -13.66
C ALA A 94 -0.65 -10.08 -15.15
N ARG A 95 -1.55 -10.76 -15.88
CA ARG A 95 -1.60 -10.65 -17.34
C ARG A 95 -2.13 -9.27 -17.70
N VAL A 96 -1.32 -8.49 -18.42
CA VAL A 96 -1.73 -7.21 -18.99
C VAL A 96 -2.45 -7.44 -20.31
N GLU A 97 -3.56 -6.73 -20.52
CA GLU A 97 -4.35 -6.79 -21.76
C GLU A 97 -3.73 -5.90 -22.85
N ASP A 98 -3.34 -4.67 -22.50
CA ASP A 98 -2.63 -3.76 -23.40
C ASP A 98 -1.65 -2.87 -22.61
N VAL A 99 -0.36 -3.01 -22.90
CA VAL A 99 0.71 -2.26 -22.21
C VAL A 99 0.74 -0.78 -22.59
N ARG A 100 0.17 -0.40 -23.74
CA ARG A 100 0.17 1.00 -24.22
C ARG A 100 -0.73 1.89 -23.39
N HIS A 101 -1.61 1.29 -22.58
CA HIS A 101 -2.59 2.01 -21.81
C HIS A 101 -2.21 2.26 -20.35
N THR A 102 -1.03 1.79 -19.92
CA THR A 102 -0.50 2.05 -18.58
C THR A 102 -0.34 3.55 -18.34
N ILE A 103 -0.76 4.00 -17.15
CA ILE A 103 -0.68 5.38 -16.71
C ILE A 103 0.45 5.52 -15.68
N THR A 104 1.12 6.67 -15.67
CA THR A 104 2.21 6.98 -14.75
C THR A 104 1.87 8.20 -13.88
N PRO A 105 2.70 8.54 -12.88
CA PRO A 105 2.54 9.77 -12.10
C PRO A 105 2.76 11.06 -12.89
N GLN A 106 3.20 11.00 -14.15
CA GLN A 106 3.55 12.17 -14.95
C GLN A 106 2.32 13.02 -15.28
N LEU A 107 2.15 14.13 -14.57
CA LEU A 107 1.06 15.08 -14.79
C LEU A 107 1.13 15.73 -16.19
N SER A 108 -0.05 15.95 -16.77
CA SER A 108 -0.24 16.85 -17.92
C SER A 108 -0.63 18.25 -17.43
N THR A 109 -0.20 19.28 -18.15
CA THR A 109 -0.55 20.69 -17.89
C THR A 109 -1.65 21.22 -18.80
N GLU A 110 -2.31 20.34 -19.58
CA GLU A 110 -3.61 20.66 -20.18
C GLU A 110 -4.67 20.89 -19.11
N ASP A 111 -5.82 21.46 -19.47
CA ASP A 111 -6.93 21.66 -18.54
C ASP A 111 -7.33 20.33 -17.88
N ASN A 112 -7.09 20.24 -16.57
CA ASN A 112 -7.21 18.99 -15.82
C ASN A 112 -7.85 19.21 -14.44
N ALA A 113 -8.18 18.10 -13.79
CA ALA A 113 -8.63 18.07 -12.41
C ALA A 113 -7.90 16.95 -11.66
N LEU A 114 -7.44 17.25 -10.45
CA LEU A 114 -6.87 16.28 -9.53
C LEU A 114 -7.96 15.78 -8.59
N LEU A 115 -8.10 14.45 -8.49
CA LEU A 115 -9.11 13.81 -7.66
C LEU A 115 -8.43 12.85 -6.69
N LEU A 116 -8.60 13.10 -5.39
CA LEU A 116 -8.21 12.16 -4.35
C LEU A 116 -9.30 11.09 -4.17
N ILE A 117 -8.92 9.82 -4.26
CA ILE A 117 -9.76 8.71 -3.81
C ILE A 117 -9.31 8.29 -2.41
N ASP A 118 -9.96 8.82 -1.38
CA ASP A 118 -9.61 8.52 0.00
C ASP A 118 -10.25 7.21 0.50
N LEU A 119 -9.57 6.09 0.27
CA LEU A 119 -9.92 4.78 0.85
C LEU A 119 -9.74 4.73 2.38
N GLY A 120 -9.10 5.76 2.97
CA GLY A 120 -8.99 5.94 4.41
C GLY A 120 -10.30 6.43 5.06
N LYS A 121 -11.28 6.88 4.27
CA LYS A 121 -12.60 7.36 4.74
C LYS A 121 -12.49 8.43 5.84
N GLY A 122 -11.57 9.37 5.68
CA GLY A 122 -11.30 10.45 6.63
C GLY A 122 -10.70 10.01 7.96
N ASN A 123 -10.25 8.75 8.11
CA ASN A 123 -9.64 8.30 9.37
C ASN A 123 -8.30 8.97 9.66
N ASN A 124 -7.60 9.45 8.63
CA ASN A 124 -6.37 10.25 8.71
C ASN A 124 -5.36 9.75 9.76
N ALA A 125 -5.16 8.44 9.81
CA ALA A 125 -4.37 7.77 10.83
C ALA A 125 -2.87 8.05 10.67
N LEU A 126 -2.19 8.44 11.76
CA LEU A 126 -0.78 8.84 11.76
C LEU A 126 0.18 7.85 12.45
N GLY A 127 -0.34 6.75 13.02
CA GLY A 127 0.49 5.70 13.61
C GLY A 127 1.29 4.91 12.57
N ALA A 128 2.52 4.57 12.90
CA ALA A 128 3.47 3.84 12.06
C ALA A 128 3.69 4.47 10.67
N THR A 129 3.58 5.78 10.57
CA THR A 129 3.81 6.52 9.31
C THR A 129 5.24 7.02 9.19
N ALA A 130 5.66 7.35 7.96
CA ALA A 130 6.90 8.09 7.72
C ALA A 130 6.98 9.38 8.55
N LEU A 131 5.86 10.09 8.72
CA LEU A 131 5.77 11.27 9.58
C LEU A 131 6.15 10.93 11.03
N ALA A 132 5.49 9.94 11.65
CA ALA A 132 5.82 9.54 13.02
C ALA A 132 7.29 9.10 13.14
N GLN A 133 7.78 8.33 12.16
CA GLN A 133 9.15 7.80 12.14
C GLN A 133 10.21 8.90 12.13
N VAL A 134 10.08 9.94 11.29
CA VAL A 134 11.06 11.04 11.25
C VAL A 134 11.06 11.88 12.53
N TYR A 135 9.96 11.84 13.29
CA TYR A 135 9.87 12.41 14.64
C TYR A 135 10.23 11.41 15.76
N ARG A 136 10.80 10.25 15.43
CA ARG A 136 11.20 9.18 16.37
C ARG A 136 10.04 8.68 17.23
N GLN A 137 8.84 8.67 16.68
CA GLN A 137 7.62 8.21 17.31
C GLN A 137 7.02 7.03 16.55
N LEU A 138 6.23 6.22 17.26
CA LEU A 138 5.38 5.20 16.63
C LEU A 138 3.95 5.71 16.40
N GLY A 139 3.46 6.65 17.21
CA GLY A 139 2.07 7.13 17.16
C GLY A 139 1.07 6.17 17.84
N ASP A 140 -0.22 6.38 17.57
CA ASP A 140 -1.33 5.63 18.21
C ASP A 140 -1.90 4.55 17.27
N LYS A 141 -2.68 4.95 16.26
CA LYS A 141 -3.37 4.03 15.35
C LYS A 141 -2.82 4.10 13.94
N PRO A 142 -2.48 2.96 13.31
CA PRO A 142 -2.08 2.94 11.90
C PRO A 142 -3.28 2.99 10.95
N ALA A 143 -2.96 3.15 9.66
CA ALA A 143 -3.91 2.90 8.58
C ALA A 143 -4.31 1.42 8.53
N ASP A 144 -5.44 1.12 7.87
CA ASP A 144 -5.86 -0.24 7.56
C ASP A 144 -6.82 -0.22 6.36
N VAL A 145 -7.11 -1.37 5.77
CA VAL A 145 -8.21 -1.52 4.81
C VAL A 145 -9.52 -1.26 5.55
N ARG A 146 -10.14 -0.11 5.29
CA ARG A 146 -11.36 0.33 5.99
C ARG A 146 -12.63 -0.34 5.45
N ASP A 147 -12.64 -0.68 4.17
CA ASP A 147 -13.81 -1.25 3.50
C ASP A 147 -13.35 -2.08 2.29
N VAL A 148 -13.54 -3.40 2.37
CA VAL A 148 -13.09 -4.34 1.33
C VAL A 148 -13.87 -4.16 0.03
N ALA A 149 -15.17 -3.83 0.11
CA ALA A 149 -15.99 -3.62 -1.07
C ALA A 149 -15.57 -2.32 -1.79
N GLN A 150 -15.24 -1.26 -1.05
CA GLN A 150 -14.70 -0.03 -1.64
C GLN A 150 -13.31 -0.23 -2.23
N LEU A 151 -12.43 -1.03 -1.60
CA LEU A 151 -11.12 -1.35 -2.19
C LEU A 151 -11.27 -2.11 -3.52
N LYS A 152 -12.19 -3.08 -3.58
CA LYS A 152 -12.50 -3.77 -4.84
C LYS A 152 -13.11 -2.82 -5.88
N GLY A 153 -14.08 -2.01 -5.46
CA GLY A 153 -14.74 -1.03 -6.32
C GLY A 153 -13.78 0.03 -6.86
N PHE A 154 -12.80 0.44 -6.07
CA PHE A 154 -11.70 1.29 -6.50
C PHE A 154 -10.91 0.63 -7.64
N TYR A 155 -10.44 -0.61 -7.46
CA TYR A 155 -9.73 -1.32 -8.51
C TYR A 155 -10.57 -1.44 -9.79
N ASP A 156 -11.83 -1.88 -9.66
CA ASP A 156 -12.74 -2.05 -10.80
C ASP A 156 -12.97 -0.70 -11.53
N ALA A 157 -13.10 0.40 -10.80
CA ALA A 157 -13.27 1.75 -11.35
C ALA A 157 -12.01 2.24 -12.08
N ILE A 158 -10.82 2.07 -11.49
CA ILE A 158 -9.56 2.45 -12.17
C ILE A 158 -9.37 1.61 -13.44
N GLN A 159 -9.66 0.30 -13.40
CA GLN A 159 -9.61 -0.55 -14.60
C GLN A 159 -10.52 -0.04 -15.71
N ALA A 160 -11.74 0.39 -15.39
CA ALA A 160 -12.66 0.99 -16.35
C ALA A 160 -12.11 2.30 -16.94
N LEU A 161 -11.55 3.18 -16.09
CA LEU A 161 -10.99 4.47 -16.52
C LEU A 161 -9.74 4.30 -17.41
N VAL A 162 -8.87 3.33 -17.08
CA VAL A 162 -7.71 2.96 -17.90
C VAL A 162 -8.16 2.46 -19.28
N ALA A 163 -9.11 1.51 -19.30
CA ALA A 163 -9.61 0.93 -20.56
C ALA A 163 -10.32 1.97 -21.45
N GLN A 164 -10.99 2.95 -20.84
CA GLN A 164 -11.67 4.05 -21.54
C GLN A 164 -10.76 5.25 -21.84
N ARG A 165 -9.48 5.18 -21.49
CA ARG A 165 -8.49 6.26 -21.72
C ARG A 165 -8.90 7.59 -21.06
N LYS A 166 -9.43 7.52 -19.83
CA LYS A 166 -9.95 8.68 -19.09
C LYS A 166 -8.98 9.26 -18.06
N LEU A 167 -7.84 8.61 -17.83
CA LEU A 167 -6.82 9.09 -16.90
C LEU A 167 -5.68 9.76 -17.67
N LEU A 168 -5.30 10.97 -17.22
CA LEU A 168 -4.09 11.65 -17.67
C LEU A 168 -2.86 11.14 -16.91
N ALA A 169 -3.00 11.01 -15.60
CA ALA A 169 -1.97 10.55 -14.68
C ALA A 169 -2.61 9.75 -13.54
N TYR A 170 -1.79 8.95 -12.86
CA TYR A 170 -2.18 8.20 -11.68
C TYR A 170 -0.96 7.99 -10.79
N HIS A 171 -1.14 8.20 -9.50
CA HIS A 171 -0.16 7.83 -8.49
C HIS A 171 -0.90 7.45 -7.20
N ASP A 172 -0.48 6.37 -6.56
CA ASP A 172 -1.10 5.92 -5.32
C ASP A 172 -0.52 6.60 -4.08
N ARG A 173 -1.18 6.40 -2.94
CA ARG A 173 -0.79 6.96 -1.65
C ARG A 173 -0.24 5.86 -0.75
N SER A 174 1.05 5.94 -0.45
CA SER A 174 1.78 5.02 0.43
C SER A 174 2.63 5.81 1.45
N ASP A 175 3.95 5.59 1.47
CA ASP A 175 4.88 6.26 2.37
C ASP A 175 4.88 7.78 2.16
N GLY A 176 4.80 8.54 3.25
CA GLY A 176 4.73 10.01 3.21
C GLY A 176 3.35 10.57 2.84
N GLY A 177 2.38 9.72 2.53
CA GLY A 177 0.98 10.11 2.37
C GLY A 177 0.72 11.01 1.15
N LEU A 178 -0.39 11.75 1.20
CA LEU A 178 -0.87 12.56 0.07
C LEU A 178 0.16 13.61 -0.37
N LEU A 179 0.92 14.15 0.59
CA LEU A 179 1.98 15.11 0.32
C LEU A 179 3.02 14.53 -0.66
N VAL A 180 3.54 13.33 -0.36
CA VAL A 180 4.56 12.69 -1.20
C VAL A 180 3.96 12.30 -2.55
N THR A 181 2.74 11.77 -2.58
CA THR A 181 2.05 11.47 -3.85
C THR A 181 1.99 12.69 -4.77
N LEU A 182 1.50 13.83 -4.28
CA LEU A 182 1.41 15.06 -5.08
C LEU A 182 2.79 15.58 -5.49
N ALA A 183 3.77 15.54 -4.58
CA ALA A 183 5.13 15.96 -4.88
C ALA A 183 5.75 15.12 -6.00
N GLU A 184 5.65 13.80 -5.94
CA GLU A 184 6.20 12.90 -6.96
C GLU A 184 5.48 13.04 -8.31
N MET A 185 4.17 13.27 -8.31
CA MET A 185 3.42 13.60 -9.52
C MET A 185 3.89 14.92 -10.15
N ALA A 186 4.11 15.96 -9.33
CA ALA A 186 4.66 17.23 -9.78
C ALA A 186 6.10 17.09 -10.31
N PHE A 187 6.94 16.27 -9.67
CA PHE A 187 8.30 15.99 -10.13
C PHE A 187 8.29 15.28 -11.48
N ALA A 188 7.45 14.25 -11.66
CA ALA A 188 7.33 13.51 -12.90
C ALA A 188 6.79 14.38 -14.05
N GLY A 189 5.79 15.23 -13.76
CA GLY A 189 5.22 16.17 -14.72
C GLY A 189 6.05 17.45 -14.95
N HIS A 190 7.07 17.69 -14.12
CA HIS A 190 7.85 18.93 -14.07
C HIS A 190 6.96 20.19 -14.05
N CYS A 191 5.96 20.20 -13.16
CA CYS A 191 4.95 21.26 -13.09
C CYS A 191 4.60 21.62 -11.63
N GLY A 192 3.78 22.64 -11.46
CA GLY A 192 3.19 23.00 -10.16
C GLY A 192 1.82 22.35 -9.97
N ILE A 193 1.38 22.26 -8.70
CA ILE A 193 0.04 21.82 -8.31
C ILE A 193 -0.58 22.90 -7.44
N ASP A 194 -1.82 23.27 -7.74
CA ASP A 194 -2.67 24.04 -6.85
C ASP A 194 -3.77 23.11 -6.33
N ALA A 195 -3.75 22.82 -5.03
CA ALA A 195 -4.66 21.87 -4.39
C ALA A 195 -5.13 22.41 -3.04
N ASP A 196 -6.44 22.40 -2.84
CA ASP A 196 -7.08 22.73 -1.57
C ASP A 196 -7.46 21.44 -0.83
N ILE A 197 -7.10 21.36 0.45
CA ILE A 197 -7.35 20.21 1.31
C ILE A 197 -8.36 20.50 2.43
N ALA A 198 -9.05 21.64 2.41
CA ALA A 198 -9.94 22.06 3.50
C ALA A 198 -11.11 21.08 3.74
N THR A 199 -11.43 20.26 2.74
CA THR A 199 -12.48 19.23 2.84
C THR A 199 -12.01 17.89 3.41
N LEU A 200 -10.70 17.72 3.68
CA LEU A 200 -10.12 16.44 4.09
C LEU A 200 -10.09 16.23 5.61
N GLY A 201 -10.64 17.16 6.38
CA GLY A 201 -10.73 17.11 7.85
C GLY A 201 -10.07 18.32 8.51
N ASP A 202 -10.23 18.41 9.83
CA ASP A 202 -9.59 19.41 10.69
C ASP A 202 -8.31 18.82 11.34
N ASP A 203 -7.40 19.68 11.77
CA ASP A 203 -6.14 19.35 12.47
C ASP A 203 -6.34 18.66 13.84
#